data_AF-A0A453FJR2-F1
#
_entry.id   AF-A0A453FJR2-F1
#
_cell.length_a   1.000
_cell.length_b   1.000
_cell.length_c   1.000
_cell.angle_alpha   90.00
_cell.angle_beta   90.00
_cell.angle_gamma   90.00
#
_symmetry.space_group_name_H-M   'P 1'
#
loop_
_entity.id
_entity.type
_entity.pdbx_description
1 polymer ?
#
loop_
_entity_poly.entity_id
_entity_poly.type
_entity_poly.pdbx_seq_one_letter_code
_entity_poly.pdbx_strand_id
1 'polypeptide(L)'
;ATGSRGLLMGRYELGRVLGKGTFAKVYHARHVQTGESVAIKVLDREKAVRSGLVSHIKREIAVLRRVRHPNIVHLFEVMATKTKIYFVMELVRGGELFSRVSKGRLKEDIARRYFQHLISAVGFCHTRGVFHRDLKPENLLVDEAGNLKVSDFGLSAVAEPFQPEGLLHTFCGTPAYVAPEVLARRGYEGAKADIWSCGVILFVLMAGYLPFHDQNLMAMYRKVYKGEFRCPRWFSKDLTSLIMRFLDTNPSTRITLPEVMESRWFKKGFRPPPSSPSPQEVDGDDSGSESDASVVSCPATSSFEERHRLRGPLPRPASLNAFDIISFSRGFNLSGLFEEKGDEVRFISSEPMSGIITKLEEIANVKSFAVRKKDWRVSLEGTREGVKGPLTICAEIFELTPSLVVVEVKKKAGDKEEYDDFCNKELKPGMQHLVHQMAPVPITPTISE
;
A
#
# COMPACT_ATOMS: atom_id res chain seq x y z
N ALA A 1 6.05 47.70 -13.38
CA ALA A 1 4.73 47.04 -13.50
C ALA A 1 4.79 45.68 -12.79
N THR A 2 3.92 45.42 -11.82
CA THR A 2 3.85 44.15 -11.08
C THR A 2 2.84 43.22 -11.73
N GLY A 3 3.31 42.21 -12.46
CA GLY A 3 2.43 41.23 -13.10
C GLY A 3 1.62 40.43 -12.08
N SER A 4 0.33 40.21 -12.36
CA SER A 4 -0.55 39.41 -11.52
C SER A 4 -0.04 37.98 -11.39
N ARG A 5 0.50 37.62 -10.22
CA ARG A 5 0.81 36.23 -9.87
C ARG A 5 -0.51 35.49 -9.62
N GLY A 6 -0.95 34.73 -10.62
CA GLY A 6 -2.16 33.91 -10.51
C GLY A 6 -2.10 33.00 -9.29
N LEU A 7 -3.05 33.18 -8.37
CA LEU A 7 -3.13 32.41 -7.13
C LEU A 7 -3.59 30.98 -7.40
N LEU A 8 -2.82 30.00 -6.94
CA LEU A 8 -3.20 28.60 -7.02
C LEU A 8 -4.44 28.36 -6.16
N MET A 9 -5.54 28.00 -6.81
CA MET A 9 -6.88 27.81 -6.22
C MET A 9 -7.35 28.99 -5.36
N GLY A 10 -6.89 30.22 -5.65
CA GLY A 10 -7.17 31.42 -4.84
C GLY A 10 -6.51 31.45 -3.45
N ARG A 11 -5.87 30.37 -2.99
CA ARG A 11 -5.29 30.27 -1.64
C ARG A 11 -3.79 30.48 -1.55
N TYR A 12 -3.02 30.14 -2.59
CA TYR A 12 -1.56 30.12 -2.52
C TYR A 12 -0.90 30.97 -3.62
N GLU A 13 -0.02 31.88 -3.21
CA GLU A 13 0.90 32.56 -4.12
C GLU A 13 2.10 31.63 -4.40
N LEU A 14 2.23 31.15 -5.64
CA LEU A 14 3.39 30.33 -6.05
C LEU A 14 4.64 31.21 -6.24
N GLY A 15 5.72 30.79 -5.59
CA GLY A 15 7.04 31.42 -5.63
C GLY A 15 8.05 30.62 -6.46
N ARG A 16 9.31 30.62 -6.00
CA ARG A 16 10.43 29.95 -6.69
C ARG A 16 10.29 28.42 -6.69
N VAL A 17 10.85 27.76 -7.68
CA VAL A 17 11.09 26.31 -7.63
C VAL A 17 12.09 26.01 -6.50
N LEU A 18 11.80 24.98 -5.70
CA LEU A 18 12.69 24.42 -4.68
C LEU A 18 13.36 23.13 -5.17
N GLY A 19 12.66 22.33 -5.99
CA GLY A 19 13.17 21.08 -6.54
C GLY A 19 12.43 20.65 -7.80
N LYS A 20 13.10 19.86 -8.65
CA LYS A 20 12.55 19.34 -9.92
C LYS A 20 12.97 17.89 -10.10
N GLY A 21 12.06 16.96 -9.84
CA GLY A 21 12.19 15.56 -10.24
C GLY A 21 11.61 15.29 -11.63
N THR A 22 11.72 14.05 -12.09
CA THR A 22 11.25 13.60 -13.41
C THR A 22 9.73 13.73 -13.59
N PHE A 23 8.97 13.53 -12.51
CA PHE A 23 7.49 13.50 -12.53
C PHE A 23 6.83 14.57 -11.65
N ALA A 24 7.61 15.32 -10.87
CA ALA A 24 7.10 16.33 -9.93
C ALA A 24 7.99 17.59 -9.88
N LYS A 25 7.38 18.76 -9.68
CA LYS A 25 8.07 20.00 -9.32
C LYS A 25 7.64 20.46 -7.93
N VAL A 26 8.60 20.81 -7.08
CA VAL A 26 8.35 21.40 -5.76
C VAL A 26 8.56 22.90 -5.86
N TYR A 27 7.57 23.68 -5.43
CA TYR A 27 7.61 25.13 -5.37
C TYR A 27 7.59 25.59 -3.92
N HIS A 28 8.29 26.69 -3.63
CA HIS A 28 7.94 27.54 -2.49
C HIS A 28 6.61 28.22 -2.80
N ALA A 29 5.74 28.33 -1.81
CA ALA A 29 4.53 29.14 -1.92
C ALA A 29 4.23 29.85 -0.60
N ARG A 30 3.35 30.85 -0.65
CA ARG A 30 2.80 31.54 0.51
C ARG A 30 1.30 31.36 0.56
N HIS A 31 0.76 30.91 1.69
CA HIS A 31 -0.69 30.92 1.91
C HIS A 31 -1.14 32.37 2.12
N VAL A 32 -2.11 32.83 1.32
CA VAL A 32 -2.44 34.26 1.22
C VAL A 32 -3.10 34.80 2.49
N GLN A 33 -3.92 33.98 3.17
CA GLN A 33 -4.65 34.40 4.36
C GLN A 33 -3.79 34.43 5.64
N THR A 34 -2.88 33.46 5.80
CA THR A 34 -2.04 33.33 7.01
C THR A 34 -0.63 33.89 6.85
N GLY A 35 -0.21 34.21 5.62
CA GLY A 35 1.18 34.61 5.30
C GLY A 35 2.19 33.46 5.39
N GLU A 36 1.77 32.25 5.78
CA GLU A 36 2.64 31.11 6.04
C GLU A 36 3.35 30.62 4.77
N SER A 37 4.62 30.24 4.90
CA SER A 37 5.43 29.69 3.81
C SER A 37 5.35 28.17 3.78
N VAL A 38 4.92 27.62 2.66
CA VAL A 38 4.70 26.18 2.45
C VAL A 38 5.52 25.67 1.25
N ALA A 39 5.70 24.36 1.17
CA ALA A 39 6.20 23.67 -0.02
C ALA A 39 5.01 23.06 -0.78
N ILE A 40 4.87 23.34 -2.07
CA ILE A 40 3.82 22.76 -2.92
C ILE A 40 4.47 21.84 -3.96
N LYS A 41 4.28 20.54 -3.80
CA LYS A 41 4.74 19.52 -4.76
C LYS A 41 3.62 19.25 -5.78
N VAL A 42 3.91 19.47 -7.06
CA VAL A 42 2.96 19.41 -8.18
C VAL A 42 3.27 18.21 -9.06
N LEU A 43 2.29 17.32 -9.21
CA LEU A 43 2.36 16.10 -10.00
C LEU A 43 1.40 16.16 -11.20
N ASP A 44 1.71 15.35 -12.21
CA ASP A 44 0.86 15.17 -13.38
C ASP A 44 -0.17 14.04 -13.16
N ARG A 45 -1.46 14.36 -13.33
CA ARG A 45 -2.55 13.41 -13.07
C ARG A 45 -2.63 12.30 -14.13
N GLU A 46 -2.36 12.60 -15.39
CA GLU A 46 -2.41 11.60 -16.47
C GLU A 46 -1.25 10.61 -16.39
N LYS A 47 -0.08 11.05 -15.93
CA LYS A 47 1.03 10.14 -15.61
C LYS A 47 0.70 9.26 -14.40
N ALA A 48 0.11 9.83 -13.34
CA ALA A 48 -0.35 9.08 -12.18
C ALA A 48 -1.48 8.07 -12.50
N VAL A 49 -2.34 8.36 -13.47
CA VAL A 49 -3.38 7.40 -13.95
C VAL A 49 -2.76 6.28 -14.80
N ARG A 50 -1.96 6.61 -15.81
CA ARG A 50 -1.31 5.61 -16.69
C ARG A 50 -0.38 4.63 -15.96
N SER A 51 0.13 5.03 -14.79
CA SER A 51 0.96 4.19 -13.92
C SER A 51 0.18 3.13 -13.11
N GLY A 52 -1.16 3.13 -13.13
CA GLY A 52 -2.00 2.23 -12.31
C GLY A 52 -2.02 2.56 -10.80
N LEU A 53 -1.15 3.44 -10.32
CA LEU A 53 -0.86 3.63 -8.90
C LEU A 53 -1.91 4.48 -8.14
N VAL A 54 -2.96 4.97 -8.81
CA VAL A 54 -4.02 5.82 -8.24
C VAL A 54 -4.67 5.24 -6.96
N SER A 55 -4.83 3.92 -6.88
CA SER A 55 -5.39 3.22 -5.72
C SER A 55 -4.45 3.32 -4.50
N HIS A 56 -3.17 3.04 -4.68
CA HIS A 56 -2.12 3.18 -3.66
C HIS A 56 -1.98 4.63 -3.22
N ILE A 57 -1.97 5.57 -4.18
CA ILE A 57 -1.88 7.01 -3.93
C ILE A 57 -3.03 7.49 -3.04
N LYS A 58 -4.28 7.12 -3.34
CA LYS A 58 -5.45 7.47 -2.49
C LYS A 58 -5.30 6.93 -1.07
N ARG A 59 -4.85 5.67 -0.92
CA ARG A 59 -4.67 5.01 0.39
C ARG A 59 -3.56 5.69 1.20
N GLU A 60 -2.39 5.89 0.59
CA GLU A 60 -1.21 6.45 1.25
C GLU A 60 -1.47 7.92 1.62
N ILE A 61 -2.12 8.72 0.77
CA ILE A 61 -2.60 10.08 1.11
C ILE A 61 -3.56 10.09 2.30
N ALA A 62 -4.54 9.17 2.35
CA ALA A 62 -5.53 9.13 3.42
C ALA A 62 -4.90 8.87 4.79
N VAL A 63 -3.80 8.10 4.84
CA VAL A 63 -3.00 7.92 6.06
C VAL A 63 -2.09 9.13 6.31
N LEU A 64 -1.39 9.65 5.30
CA LEU A 64 -0.45 10.78 5.44
C LEU A 64 -1.11 12.07 5.95
N ARG A 65 -2.37 12.35 5.57
CA ARG A 65 -3.16 13.46 6.12
C ARG A 65 -3.46 13.32 7.63
N ARG A 66 -3.22 12.14 8.20
CA ARG A 66 -3.33 11.83 9.65
C ARG A 66 -1.96 11.55 10.29
N VAL A 67 -0.86 11.67 9.54
CA VAL A 67 0.52 11.54 10.06
C VAL A 67 0.99 12.88 10.61
N ARG A 68 1.26 12.89 11.92
CA ARG A 68 1.91 14.01 12.62
C ARG A 68 3.00 13.45 13.51
N HIS A 69 4.25 13.62 13.08
CA HIS A 69 5.46 13.12 13.75
C HIS A 69 6.57 14.16 13.60
N PRO A 70 7.39 14.46 14.62
CA PRO A 70 8.37 15.55 14.56
C PRO A 70 9.37 15.41 13.41
N ASN A 71 9.75 14.18 13.05
CA ASN A 71 10.73 13.90 11.99
C ASN A 71 10.13 13.54 10.62
N ILE A 72 8.83 13.81 10.39
CA ILE A 72 8.19 13.69 9.07
C ILE A 72 7.75 15.09 8.62
N VAL A 73 7.89 15.39 7.34
CA VAL A 73 7.34 16.61 6.71
C VAL A 73 5.82 16.52 6.75
N HIS A 74 5.16 17.45 7.43
CA HIS A 74 3.71 17.40 7.56
C HIS A 74 3.00 17.76 6.24
N LEU A 75 1.97 16.99 5.88
CA LEU A 75 1.08 17.21 4.74
C LEU A 75 -0.18 17.95 5.20
N PHE A 76 -0.26 19.25 4.94
CA PHE A 76 -1.40 20.09 5.32
C PHE A 76 -2.66 19.74 4.51
N GLU A 77 -2.56 19.77 3.18
CA GLU A 77 -3.69 19.43 2.30
C GLU A 77 -3.24 18.86 0.94
N VAL A 78 -4.20 18.27 0.22
CA VAL A 78 -4.04 17.83 -1.17
C VAL A 78 -5.16 18.43 -2.02
N MET A 79 -4.78 19.22 -3.02
CA MET A 79 -5.70 19.80 -4.02
C MET A 79 -5.52 19.07 -5.36
N ALA A 80 -6.54 19.10 -6.23
CA ALA A 80 -6.44 18.52 -7.57
C ALA A 80 -7.21 19.35 -8.60
N THR A 81 -6.76 19.29 -9.86
CA THR A 81 -7.49 19.79 -11.03
C THR A 81 -7.83 18.63 -11.98
N LYS A 82 -8.33 18.94 -13.19
CA LYS A 82 -8.47 17.95 -14.26
C LYS A 82 -7.12 17.31 -14.65
N THR A 83 -6.00 18.02 -14.53
CA THR A 83 -4.68 17.61 -15.08
C THR A 83 -3.55 17.50 -14.06
N LYS A 84 -3.66 18.08 -12.86
CA LYS A 84 -2.58 18.11 -11.84
C LYS A 84 -3.08 17.73 -10.44
N ILE A 85 -2.15 17.26 -9.61
CA ILE A 85 -2.34 17.04 -8.17
C ILE A 85 -1.30 17.88 -7.42
N TYR A 86 -1.72 18.55 -6.34
CA TYR A 86 -0.91 19.48 -5.57
C TYR A 86 -0.89 19.04 -4.10
N PHE A 87 0.29 18.79 -3.56
CA PHE A 87 0.51 18.43 -2.16
C PHE A 87 1.06 19.66 -1.44
N VAL A 88 0.32 20.20 -0.49
CA VAL A 88 0.73 21.37 0.31
C VAL A 88 1.34 20.85 1.60
N MET A 89 2.62 21.17 1.82
CA MET A 89 3.46 20.55 2.83
C MET A 89 4.25 21.58 3.63
N GLU A 90 4.70 21.18 4.81
CA GLU A 90 5.65 21.91 5.65
C GLU A 90 6.91 22.31 4.86
N LEU A 91 7.32 23.58 4.95
CA LEU A 91 8.55 24.07 4.34
C LEU A 91 9.74 23.88 5.28
N VAL A 92 10.51 22.82 5.07
CA VAL A 92 11.77 22.60 5.80
C VAL A 92 12.87 23.49 5.23
N ARG A 93 13.46 24.36 6.08
CA ARG A 93 14.33 25.47 5.65
C ARG A 93 15.84 25.19 5.71
N GLY A 94 16.29 24.25 6.54
CA GLY A 94 17.72 23.97 6.80
C GLY A 94 18.43 23.08 5.78
N GLY A 95 17.80 22.82 4.62
CA GLY A 95 18.34 22.10 3.47
C GLY A 95 18.39 20.57 3.61
N GLU A 96 18.98 19.90 2.63
CA GLU A 96 19.23 18.46 2.67
C GLU A 96 20.31 18.10 3.70
N LEU A 97 20.15 16.95 4.38
CA LEU A 97 21.15 16.43 5.31
C LEU A 97 22.49 16.18 4.62
N PHE A 98 22.46 15.68 3.38
CA PHE A 98 23.68 15.32 2.65
C PHE A 98 24.46 16.54 2.14
N SER A 99 23.83 17.72 2.03
CA SER A 99 24.54 19.00 1.87
C SER A 99 25.39 19.38 3.10
N ARG A 100 25.25 18.67 4.24
CA ARG A 100 26.17 18.75 5.40
C ARG A 100 27.26 17.66 5.36
N VAL A 101 27.01 16.55 4.67
CA VAL A 101 27.92 15.38 4.52
C VAL A 101 28.89 15.55 3.34
N SER A 102 28.59 16.43 2.38
CA SER A 102 29.50 16.84 1.31
C SER A 102 30.82 17.46 1.82
N LYS A 103 30.86 17.88 3.09
CA LYS A 103 32.07 18.35 3.80
C LYS A 103 32.88 17.23 4.46
N GLY A 104 32.48 15.97 4.25
CA GLY A 104 33.07 14.77 4.84
C GLY A 104 32.11 14.03 5.79
N ARG A 105 32.53 12.83 6.21
CA ARG A 105 31.79 11.97 7.14
C ARG A 105 31.39 12.68 8.44
N LEU A 106 30.25 12.31 9.01
CA LEU A 106 29.81 12.83 10.30
C LEU A 106 30.58 12.19 11.47
N LYS A 107 30.55 12.86 12.63
CA LYS A 107 30.92 12.25 13.91
C LYS A 107 29.84 11.26 14.35
N GLU A 108 30.23 10.16 14.97
CA GLU A 108 29.32 9.03 15.24
C GLU A 108 28.08 9.43 16.05
N ASP A 109 28.24 10.24 17.09
CA ASP A 109 27.11 10.69 17.93
C ASP A 109 26.16 11.68 17.22
N ILE A 110 26.62 12.33 16.14
CA ILE A 110 25.79 13.19 15.27
C ILE A 110 25.05 12.34 14.23
N ALA A 111 25.74 11.40 13.58
CA ALA A 111 25.13 10.44 12.66
C ALA A 111 24.04 9.62 13.37
N ARG A 112 24.31 9.15 14.60
CA ARG A 112 23.33 8.43 15.42
C ARG A 112 22.09 9.25 15.73
N ARG A 113 22.22 10.54 16.05
CA ARG A 113 21.06 11.42 16.28
C ARG A 113 20.18 11.53 15.03
N TYR A 114 20.79 11.76 13.85
CA TYR A 114 20.05 11.76 12.58
C TYR A 114 19.41 10.40 12.29
N PHE A 115 20.10 9.30 12.59
CA PHE A 115 19.57 7.96 12.38
C PHE A 115 18.44 7.57 13.35
N GLN A 116 18.50 8.01 14.60
CA GLN A 116 17.43 7.86 15.59
C GLN A 116 16.14 8.56 15.11
N HIS A 117 16.26 9.78 14.58
CA HIS A 117 15.15 10.49 13.96
C HIS A 117 14.58 9.75 12.73
N LEU A 118 15.46 9.20 11.87
CA LEU A 118 15.04 8.44 10.68
C LEU A 118 14.24 7.19 11.06
N ILE A 119 14.79 6.37 11.97
CA ILE A 119 14.15 5.13 12.42
C ILE A 119 12.84 5.41 13.17
N SER A 120 12.75 6.52 13.92
CA SER A 120 11.48 6.97 14.54
C SER A 120 10.42 7.30 13.48
N ALA A 121 10.78 8.05 12.43
CA ALA A 121 9.88 8.39 11.33
C ALA A 121 9.41 7.14 10.55
N VAL A 122 10.36 6.27 10.18
CA VAL A 122 10.07 5.04 9.42
C VAL A 122 9.18 4.09 10.24
N GLY A 123 9.47 3.88 11.53
CA GLY A 123 8.62 3.08 12.41
C GLY A 123 7.21 3.65 12.61
N PHE A 124 7.07 4.97 12.70
CA PHE A 124 5.76 5.64 12.80
C PHE A 124 4.88 5.43 11.55
N CYS A 125 5.49 5.38 10.36
CA CYS A 125 4.80 5.08 9.11
C CYS A 125 4.52 3.58 8.92
N HIS A 126 5.48 2.70 9.21
CA HIS A 126 5.33 1.25 9.05
C HIS A 126 4.20 0.69 9.92
N THR A 127 4.08 1.16 11.17
CA THR A 127 2.96 0.84 12.08
C THR A 127 1.57 1.29 11.58
N ARG A 128 1.52 2.07 10.50
CA ARG A 128 0.29 2.55 9.84
C ARG A 128 0.15 2.04 8.40
N GLY A 129 0.95 1.04 8.01
CA GLY A 129 0.93 0.45 6.66
C GLY A 129 1.47 1.38 5.56
N VAL A 130 2.17 2.46 5.91
CA VAL A 130 2.83 3.36 4.96
C VAL A 130 4.31 3.02 4.89
N PHE A 131 4.79 2.75 3.68
CA PHE A 131 6.19 2.46 3.39
C PHE A 131 6.74 3.55 2.46
N HIS A 132 8.01 3.91 2.61
CA HIS A 132 8.59 4.98 1.82
C HIS A 132 9.07 4.50 0.44
N ARG A 133 9.59 3.28 0.30
CA ARG A 133 10.03 2.59 -0.95
C ARG A 133 11.17 3.27 -1.75
N ASP A 134 11.48 4.53 -1.43
CA ASP A 134 12.44 5.42 -2.12
C ASP A 134 13.21 6.27 -1.09
N LEU A 135 13.76 5.63 -0.05
CA LEU A 135 14.56 6.33 0.96
C LEU A 135 15.97 6.60 0.41
N LYS A 136 16.28 7.89 0.22
CA LYS A 136 17.53 8.38 -0.37
C LYS A 136 17.89 9.77 0.17
N PRO A 137 19.15 10.23 0.03
CA PRO A 137 19.64 11.52 0.51
C PRO A 137 18.71 12.72 0.27
N GLU A 138 18.13 12.77 -0.93
CA GLU A 138 17.30 13.86 -1.44
C GLU A 138 15.97 13.98 -0.68
N ASN A 139 15.51 12.89 -0.04
CA ASN A 139 14.30 12.84 0.78
C ASN A 139 14.56 13.09 2.28
N LEU A 140 15.81 13.43 2.66
CA LEU A 140 16.24 13.67 4.03
C LEU A 140 16.60 15.14 4.25
N LEU A 141 15.64 15.92 4.70
CA LEU A 141 15.78 17.35 4.98
C LEU A 141 16.14 17.60 6.45
N VAL A 142 16.67 18.78 6.76
CA VAL A 142 17.03 19.19 8.11
C VAL A 142 16.36 20.52 8.43
N ASP A 143 15.71 20.63 9.60
CA ASP A 143 15.08 21.89 10.04
C ASP A 143 16.09 22.92 10.58
N GLU A 144 15.60 24.10 10.98
CA GLU A 144 16.43 25.19 11.51
C GLU A 144 17.01 24.88 12.89
N ALA A 145 16.34 24.01 13.67
CA ALA A 145 16.84 23.48 14.95
C ALA A 145 17.84 22.32 14.77
N GLY A 146 18.06 21.85 13.53
CA GLY A 146 19.00 20.80 13.19
C GLY A 146 18.45 19.37 13.24
N ASN A 147 17.14 19.16 13.40
CA ASN A 147 16.51 17.84 13.40
C ASN A 147 16.27 17.31 11.98
N LEU A 148 16.15 15.99 11.84
CA LEU A 148 15.77 15.38 10.56
C LEU A 148 14.28 15.57 10.30
N LYS A 149 13.94 15.81 9.04
CA LYS A 149 12.60 15.78 8.46
C LYS A 149 12.62 14.92 7.20
N VAL A 150 11.95 13.77 7.23
CA VAL A 150 11.79 12.90 6.05
C VAL A 150 10.61 13.41 5.22
N SER A 151 10.85 13.72 3.94
CA SER A 151 9.83 14.12 2.97
C SER A 151 9.30 12.91 2.20
N ASP A 152 8.26 13.09 1.38
CA ASP A 152 7.86 12.17 0.29
C ASP A 152 7.49 10.70 0.64
N PHE A 153 7.39 10.34 1.92
CA PHE A 153 6.68 9.14 2.40
C PHE A 153 5.37 8.91 1.65
N GLY A 154 5.15 7.70 1.11
CA GLY A 154 3.92 7.30 0.41
C GLY A 154 3.59 8.12 -0.85
N LEU A 155 4.51 8.96 -1.34
CA LEU A 155 4.39 9.71 -2.61
C LEU A 155 5.39 9.21 -3.67
N SER A 156 6.38 8.42 -3.24
CA SER A 156 7.28 7.61 -4.09
C SER A 156 6.53 6.66 -5.02
N ALA A 157 5.40 6.10 -4.56
CA ALA A 157 4.51 5.27 -5.36
C ALA A 157 3.93 6.00 -6.58
N VAL A 158 4.00 7.34 -6.66
CA VAL A 158 3.67 8.10 -7.88
C VAL A 158 4.90 8.40 -8.73
N ALA A 159 6.09 8.36 -8.13
CA ALA A 159 7.33 8.90 -8.69
C ALA A 159 7.96 7.98 -9.74
N GLU A 160 7.77 6.67 -9.64
CA GLU A 160 8.33 5.69 -10.59
C GLU A 160 7.33 4.58 -10.96
N PRO A 161 6.54 4.74 -12.05
CA PRO A 161 6.15 3.59 -12.85
C PRO A 161 7.41 2.97 -13.47
N PHE A 162 7.88 1.86 -12.88
CA PHE A 162 8.89 1.01 -13.51
C PHE A 162 8.31 0.47 -14.82
N GLN A 163 8.73 1.02 -15.97
CA GLN A 163 8.16 0.64 -17.25
C GLN A 163 8.42 -0.85 -17.55
N PRO A 164 7.38 -1.64 -17.88
CA PRO A 164 7.50 -3.05 -18.22
C PRO A 164 7.89 -3.23 -19.70
N GLU A 165 8.91 -2.52 -20.17
CA GLU A 165 9.40 -2.61 -21.54
C GLU A 165 10.94 -2.66 -21.58
N GLY A 166 11.46 -3.49 -22.47
CA GLY A 166 12.85 -3.95 -22.41
C GLY A 166 13.82 -3.07 -23.19
N LEU A 167 14.41 -2.06 -22.53
CA LEU A 167 15.70 -1.50 -22.93
C LEU A 167 16.49 -1.00 -21.71
N LEU A 168 17.81 -1.20 -21.69
CA LEU A 168 18.68 -0.90 -20.54
C LEU A 168 19.05 0.60 -20.47
N HIS A 169 18.05 1.48 -20.36
CA HIS A 169 18.28 2.94 -20.34
C HIS A 169 17.94 3.62 -19.00
N THR A 170 19.00 4.13 -18.39
CA THR A 170 19.04 5.36 -17.58
C THR A 170 18.00 5.46 -16.45
N PHE A 171 18.27 4.76 -15.35
CA PHE A 171 17.68 5.14 -14.05
C PHE A 171 18.16 6.55 -13.65
N CYS A 172 17.25 7.51 -13.61
CA CYS A 172 17.52 8.93 -13.29
C CYS A 172 17.59 9.21 -11.78
N GLY A 173 18.06 8.25 -10.99
CA GLY A 173 18.25 8.31 -9.55
C GLY A 173 19.34 7.34 -9.12
N THR A 174 19.98 7.56 -7.97
CA THR A 174 21.16 6.78 -7.56
C THR A 174 20.77 5.35 -7.14
N PRO A 175 21.07 4.29 -7.92
CA PRO A 175 20.55 2.94 -7.67
C PRO A 175 21.16 2.26 -6.42
N ALA A 176 22.23 2.81 -5.85
CA ALA A 176 22.95 2.24 -4.72
C ALA A 176 22.17 2.25 -3.38
N TYR A 177 21.04 2.97 -3.29
CA TYR A 177 20.15 2.97 -2.12
C TYR A 177 19.04 1.91 -2.20
N VAL A 178 18.86 1.27 -3.35
CA VAL A 178 17.76 0.33 -3.63
C VAL A 178 18.12 -1.08 -3.16
N ALA A 179 17.14 -1.80 -2.61
CA ALA A 179 17.32 -3.15 -2.09
C ALA A 179 17.41 -4.22 -3.21
N PRO A 180 18.15 -5.33 -3.02
CA PRO A 180 18.33 -6.37 -4.05
C PRO A 180 17.00 -6.92 -4.58
N GLU A 181 16.00 -7.14 -3.72
CA GLU A 181 14.70 -7.66 -4.12
C GLU A 181 13.87 -6.68 -4.97
N VAL A 182 14.09 -5.38 -4.82
CA VAL A 182 13.45 -4.34 -5.65
C VAL A 182 14.10 -4.28 -7.03
N LEU A 183 15.44 -4.37 -7.08
CA LEU A 183 16.18 -4.47 -8.34
C LEU A 183 15.82 -5.73 -9.15
N ALA A 184 15.43 -6.81 -8.48
CA ALA A 184 14.98 -8.05 -9.10
C ALA A 184 13.59 -7.97 -9.77
N ARG A 185 12.89 -6.82 -9.69
CA ARG A 185 11.57 -6.55 -10.30
C ARG A 185 10.47 -7.57 -9.93
N ARG A 186 10.54 -8.13 -8.72
CA ARG A 186 9.49 -9.00 -8.15
C ARG A 186 8.69 -8.21 -7.10
N GLY A 187 7.51 -8.71 -6.73
CA GLY A 187 6.78 -8.17 -5.58
C GLY A 187 7.62 -8.25 -4.30
N TYR A 188 7.69 -7.17 -3.53
CA TYR A 188 8.58 -7.04 -2.37
C TYR A 188 7.87 -6.43 -1.16
N GLU A 189 8.38 -6.74 0.04
CA GLU A 189 7.92 -6.12 1.28
C GLU A 189 8.50 -4.71 1.45
N GLY A 190 7.65 -3.68 1.32
CA GLY A 190 8.07 -2.29 1.44
C GLY A 190 8.80 -1.96 2.75
N ALA A 191 8.47 -2.64 3.84
CA ALA A 191 9.15 -2.48 5.12
C ALA A 191 10.63 -2.95 5.08
N LYS A 192 10.90 -4.11 4.47
CA LYS A 192 12.26 -4.65 4.34
C LYS A 192 13.11 -3.85 3.37
N ALA A 193 12.52 -3.29 2.31
CA ALA A 193 13.19 -2.37 1.40
C ALA A 193 13.60 -1.06 2.09
N ASP A 194 12.68 -0.42 2.83
CA ASP A 194 12.98 0.81 3.61
C ASP A 194 14.12 0.60 4.61
N ILE A 195 14.17 -0.57 5.26
CA ILE A 195 15.22 -0.97 6.20
C ILE A 195 16.58 -1.05 5.51
N TRP A 196 16.68 -1.69 4.34
CA TRP A 196 17.92 -1.73 3.56
C TRP A 196 18.40 -0.31 3.21
N SER A 197 17.51 0.54 2.71
CA SER A 197 17.83 1.92 2.37
C SER A 197 18.30 2.74 3.59
N CYS A 198 17.69 2.53 4.77
CA CYS A 198 18.21 3.08 6.04
C CYS A 198 19.65 2.61 6.32
N GLY A 199 19.96 1.34 6.09
CA GLY A 199 21.31 0.79 6.17
C GLY A 199 22.32 1.51 5.28
N VAL A 200 21.97 1.72 4.01
CA VAL A 200 22.81 2.47 3.05
C VAL A 200 22.99 3.91 3.51
N ILE A 201 21.91 4.59 3.93
CA ILE A 201 21.97 5.95 4.47
C ILE A 201 22.94 6.03 5.65
N LEU A 202 22.81 5.15 6.66
CA LEU A 202 23.69 5.12 7.82
C LEU A 202 25.16 4.91 7.43
N PHE A 203 25.43 4.02 6.46
CA PHE A 203 26.77 3.82 5.93
C PHE A 203 27.34 5.13 5.37
N VAL A 204 26.61 5.84 4.50
CA VAL A 204 27.13 7.08 3.89
C VAL A 204 27.32 8.19 4.93
N LEU A 205 26.41 8.34 5.91
CA LEU A 205 26.59 9.33 7.00
C LEU A 205 27.89 9.10 7.78
N MET A 206 28.30 7.82 7.95
CA MET A 206 29.48 7.42 8.73
C MET A 206 30.76 7.27 7.90
N ALA A 207 30.66 6.97 6.60
CA ALA A 207 31.77 6.72 5.70
C ALA A 207 32.11 7.94 4.82
N GLY A 208 31.13 8.75 4.45
CA GLY A 208 31.25 9.80 3.43
C GLY A 208 31.16 9.27 1.98
N TYR A 209 30.93 7.97 1.78
CA TYR A 209 30.81 7.32 0.47
C TYR A 209 29.83 6.14 0.51
N LEU A 210 29.38 5.66 -0.66
CA LEU A 210 28.42 4.56 -0.82
C LEU A 210 29.02 3.17 -0.46
N PRO A 211 28.27 2.27 0.21
CA PRO A 211 28.74 0.91 0.47
C PRO A 211 28.91 0.11 -0.82
N PHE A 212 27.98 0.29 -1.77
CA PHE A 212 27.99 -0.34 -3.08
C PHE A 212 28.25 0.72 -4.14
N HIS A 213 29.47 0.74 -4.68
CA HIS A 213 29.85 1.62 -5.78
C HIS A 213 30.81 0.92 -6.75
N ASP A 214 30.68 1.26 -8.03
CA ASP A 214 31.55 0.82 -9.12
C ASP A 214 31.36 1.76 -10.31
N GLN A 215 32.33 1.83 -11.22
CA GLN A 215 32.18 2.52 -12.50
C GLN A 215 31.32 1.69 -13.48
N ASN A 216 31.39 0.36 -13.38
CA ASN A 216 30.56 -0.54 -14.17
C ASN A 216 29.26 -0.86 -13.41
N LEU A 217 28.12 -0.44 -13.94
CA LEU A 217 26.81 -0.62 -13.29
C LEU A 217 26.49 -2.10 -12.98
N MET A 218 26.93 -3.04 -13.82
CA MET A 218 26.74 -4.48 -13.59
C MET A 218 27.72 -5.06 -12.54
N ALA A 219 28.88 -4.43 -12.33
CA ALA A 219 29.74 -4.73 -11.18
C ALA A 219 29.14 -4.17 -9.87
N MET A 220 28.57 -2.95 -9.90
CA MET A 220 27.83 -2.39 -8.77
C MET A 220 26.63 -3.27 -8.39
N TYR A 221 25.80 -3.70 -9.35
CA TYR A 221 24.69 -4.62 -9.06
C TYR A 221 25.16 -5.98 -8.53
N ARG A 222 26.24 -6.55 -9.06
CA ARG A 222 26.82 -7.79 -8.49
C ARG A 222 27.28 -7.62 -7.03
N LYS A 223 27.82 -6.45 -6.66
CA LYS A 223 28.14 -6.13 -5.26
C LYS A 223 26.87 -6.05 -4.40
N VAL A 224 25.82 -5.37 -4.87
CA VAL A 224 24.52 -5.27 -4.18
C VAL A 224 23.91 -6.67 -3.94
N TYR A 225 23.78 -7.50 -4.97
CA TYR A 225 23.19 -8.84 -4.84
C TYR A 225 24.00 -9.80 -3.96
N LYS A 226 25.32 -9.59 -3.83
CA LYS A 226 26.20 -10.36 -2.94
C LYS A 226 26.31 -9.82 -1.51
N GLY A 227 25.88 -8.59 -1.25
CA GLY A 227 26.23 -7.89 0.00
C GLY A 227 27.72 -7.55 0.10
N GLU A 228 28.41 -7.41 -1.03
CA GLU A 228 29.87 -7.22 -1.08
C GLU A 228 30.25 -5.73 -0.90
N PHE A 229 30.44 -5.33 0.36
CA PHE A 229 30.95 -4.00 0.75
C PHE A 229 32.03 -4.12 1.85
N ARG A 230 32.66 -2.99 2.23
CA ARG A 230 33.67 -2.95 3.30
C ARG A 230 33.44 -1.77 4.24
N CYS A 231 33.27 -2.05 5.54
CA CYS A 231 33.22 -1.03 6.58
C CYS A 231 34.59 -0.35 6.75
N PRO A 232 34.64 1.00 6.84
CA PRO A 232 35.87 1.73 7.19
C PRO A 232 36.47 1.33 8.54
N ARG A 233 37.79 1.45 8.66
CA ARG A 233 38.55 1.18 9.91
C ARG A 233 38.14 2.07 11.10
N TRP A 234 37.43 3.16 10.88
CA TRP A 234 36.94 4.07 11.92
C TRP A 234 35.49 3.79 12.36
N PHE A 235 34.85 2.73 11.86
CA PHE A 235 33.55 2.29 12.40
C PHE A 235 33.77 1.58 13.73
N SER A 236 32.92 1.87 14.73
CA SER A 236 32.88 1.09 15.96
C SER A 236 32.42 -0.35 15.70
N LYS A 237 32.75 -1.29 16.59
CA LYS A 237 32.34 -2.70 16.47
C LYS A 237 30.81 -2.83 16.45
N ASP A 238 30.12 -2.08 17.30
CA ASP A 238 28.66 -2.07 17.39
C ASP A 238 28.01 -1.50 16.10
N LEU A 239 28.55 -0.42 15.53
CA LEU A 239 28.12 0.10 14.23
C LEU A 239 28.35 -0.91 13.10
N THR A 240 29.51 -1.55 13.08
CA THR A 240 29.87 -2.56 12.07
C THR A 240 28.91 -3.74 12.12
N SER A 241 28.59 -4.25 13.32
CA SER A 241 27.60 -5.30 13.52
C SER A 241 26.21 -4.85 13.04
N LEU A 242 25.76 -3.66 13.41
CA LEU A 242 24.45 -3.13 13.00
C LEU A 242 24.34 -2.97 11.47
N ILE A 243 25.37 -2.43 10.82
CA ILE A 243 25.44 -2.27 9.36
C ILE A 243 25.36 -3.63 8.63
N MET A 244 26.07 -4.66 9.10
CA MET A 244 26.01 -6.00 8.50
C MET A 244 24.60 -6.61 8.58
N ARG A 245 23.83 -6.33 9.65
CA ARG A 245 22.44 -6.80 9.78
C ARG A 245 21.42 -6.00 8.97
N PHE A 246 21.73 -4.74 8.66
CA PHE A 246 20.95 -3.88 7.78
C PHE A 246 21.11 -4.23 6.30
N LEU A 247 22.35 -4.50 5.88
CA LEU A 247 22.72 -4.80 4.48
C LEU A 247 22.76 -6.31 4.21
N ASP A 248 21.95 -7.08 4.93
CA ASP A 248 21.64 -8.47 4.60
C ASP A 248 20.82 -8.51 3.29
N THR A 249 21.30 -9.24 2.30
CA THR A 249 20.64 -9.33 0.99
C THR A 249 19.39 -10.20 1.03
N ASN A 250 19.25 -11.10 2.02
CA ASN A 250 18.03 -11.86 2.22
C ASN A 250 17.02 -11.03 3.04
N PRO A 251 15.88 -10.61 2.45
CA PRO A 251 14.91 -9.79 3.16
C PRO A 251 14.28 -10.52 4.36
N SER A 252 14.22 -11.85 4.41
CA SER A 252 13.63 -12.55 5.56
C SER A 252 14.49 -12.41 6.82
N THR A 253 15.81 -12.60 6.73
CA THR A 253 16.76 -12.49 7.85
C THR A 253 17.22 -11.06 8.15
N ARG A 254 17.07 -10.12 7.21
CA ARG A 254 17.36 -8.69 7.39
C ARG A 254 16.65 -8.12 8.63
N ILE A 255 17.42 -7.37 9.44
CA ILE A 255 17.01 -6.83 10.74
C ILE A 255 15.66 -6.10 10.71
N THR A 256 14.86 -6.23 11.76
CA THR A 256 13.59 -5.51 11.91
C THR A 256 13.76 -4.22 12.72
N LEU A 257 12.85 -3.24 12.56
CA LEU A 257 12.94 -1.96 13.29
C LEU A 257 12.97 -2.11 14.84
N PRO A 258 12.21 -3.03 15.48
CA PRO A 258 12.37 -3.28 16.91
C PRO A 258 13.80 -3.70 17.29
N GLU A 259 14.43 -4.57 16.51
CA GLU A 259 15.82 -5.01 16.76
C GLU A 259 16.86 -3.92 16.50
N VAL A 260 16.59 -2.99 15.57
CA VAL A 260 17.39 -1.78 15.38
C VAL A 260 17.32 -0.92 16.64
N MET A 261 16.11 -0.68 17.16
CA MET A 261 15.88 0.11 18.39
C MET A 261 16.50 -0.55 19.62
N GLU A 262 16.54 -1.89 19.68
CA GLU A 262 17.19 -2.66 20.74
C GLU A 262 18.73 -2.69 20.65
N SER A 263 19.32 -2.33 19.51
CA SER A 263 20.77 -2.42 19.32
C SER A 263 21.57 -1.47 20.22
N ARG A 264 22.71 -1.95 20.73
CA ARG A 264 23.65 -1.16 21.58
C ARG A 264 24.05 0.16 20.93
N TRP A 265 24.31 0.12 19.62
CA TRP A 265 24.68 1.31 18.86
C TRP A 265 23.55 2.34 18.83
N PHE A 266 22.30 1.92 18.60
CA PHE A 266 21.16 2.82 18.51
C PHE A 266 20.79 3.43 19.86
N LYS A 267 20.78 2.62 20.94
CA LYS A 267 20.36 3.07 22.28
C LYS A 267 21.25 4.16 22.89
N LYS A 268 22.52 4.28 22.49
CA LYS A 268 23.48 5.25 23.07
C LYS A 268 23.00 6.70 22.90
N GLY A 269 22.45 7.27 23.98
CA GLY A 269 21.93 8.64 24.02
C GLY A 269 20.57 8.83 23.34
N PHE A 270 19.86 7.74 23.02
CA PHE A 270 18.50 7.83 22.50
C PHE A 270 17.56 8.43 23.54
N ARG A 271 16.71 9.36 23.11
CA ARG A 271 15.55 9.82 23.86
C ARG A 271 14.31 9.49 23.01
N PRO A 272 13.40 8.62 23.45
CA PRO A 272 12.15 8.42 22.73
C PRO A 272 11.37 9.75 22.68
N PRO A 273 10.61 10.02 21.60
CA PRO A 273 9.62 11.08 21.64
C PRO A 273 8.67 10.87 22.83
N PRO A 274 8.17 11.93 23.48
CA PRO A 274 7.07 11.75 24.42
C PRO A 274 5.93 11.04 23.71
N SER A 275 5.45 9.95 24.29
CA SER A 275 4.37 9.15 23.72
C SER A 275 3.15 10.03 23.53
N SER A 276 2.79 10.32 22.27
CA SER A 276 1.48 10.90 21.96
C SER A 276 0.42 10.03 22.63
N PRO A 277 -0.55 10.60 23.37
CA PRO A 277 -1.60 9.80 23.97
C PRO A 277 -2.25 8.94 22.89
N SER A 278 -2.55 7.69 23.24
CA SER A 278 -3.44 6.86 22.42
C SER A 278 -4.74 7.63 22.18
N PRO A 279 -5.43 7.41 21.04
CA PRO A 279 -6.84 7.75 20.97
C PRO A 279 -7.51 7.01 22.13
N GLN A 280 -7.92 7.74 23.16
CA GLN A 280 -8.74 7.16 24.21
C GLN A 280 -10.07 6.79 23.57
N GLU A 281 -10.57 5.61 23.90
CA GLU A 281 -11.94 5.25 23.60
C GLU A 281 -12.82 6.28 24.31
N VAL A 282 -13.64 6.99 23.54
CA VAL A 282 -14.58 7.98 24.08
C VAL A 282 -15.79 7.20 24.57
N ASP A 283 -15.64 6.57 25.74
CA ASP A 283 -16.78 6.09 26.50
C ASP A 283 -17.74 7.25 26.72
N GLY A 284 -19.02 7.01 26.44
CA GLY A 284 -20.03 8.05 26.38
C GLY A 284 -20.56 8.42 27.75
N ASP A 285 -20.66 9.73 28.00
CA ASP A 285 -21.59 10.29 28.98
C ASP A 285 -22.15 11.59 28.41
N ASP A 286 -23.36 11.50 27.84
CA ASP A 286 -24.23 12.65 27.58
C ASP A 286 -25.63 12.28 28.06
N SER A 287 -26.10 13.00 29.07
CA SER A 287 -27.13 12.51 29.99
C SER A 287 -28.51 13.11 29.69
N GLY A 288 -29.23 12.45 28.79
CA GLY A 288 -30.69 12.25 28.83
C GLY A 288 -31.63 13.42 28.51
N SER A 289 -32.62 13.16 27.65
CA SER A 289 -34.03 13.57 27.84
C SER A 289 -34.94 13.06 26.70
N GLU A 290 -35.41 11.81 26.77
CA GLU A 290 -36.61 11.39 26.04
C GLU A 290 -37.59 10.63 26.96
N SER A 291 -38.83 11.10 26.94
CA SER A 291 -40.04 10.62 27.61
C SER A 291 -41.18 10.72 26.57
N ASP A 292 -42.21 9.87 26.47
CA ASP A 292 -42.63 8.63 27.17
C ASP A 292 -43.62 7.91 26.17
N ALA A 293 -44.32 6.79 26.40
CA ALA A 293 -44.60 5.98 27.59
C ALA A 293 -45.03 4.54 27.23
N SER A 294 -44.79 3.60 28.16
CA SER A 294 -45.55 2.33 28.33
C SER A 294 -45.42 1.27 27.21
N VAL A 295 -45.78 -0.01 27.36
CA VAL A 295 -46.45 -0.83 28.41
C VAL A 295 -45.70 -2.17 28.55
N VAL A 296 -45.40 -2.73 29.75
CA VAL A 296 -46.26 -3.58 30.64
C VAL A 296 -46.70 -4.90 29.94
N SER A 297 -46.50 -6.14 30.45
CA SER A 297 -46.02 -6.62 31.76
C SER A 297 -45.29 -8.00 31.72
N CYS A 298 -44.81 -8.47 32.87
CA CYS A 298 -44.24 -9.82 33.16
C CYS A 298 -45.35 -10.85 33.55
N PRO A 299 -45.10 -12.14 33.89
CA PRO A 299 -43.84 -12.92 34.04
C PRO A 299 -43.80 -14.14 33.05
N ALA A 300 -43.38 -15.41 33.28
CA ALA A 300 -42.99 -16.22 34.45
C ALA A 300 -42.16 -17.50 34.10
N THR A 301 -41.88 -18.32 35.13
CA THR A 301 -41.22 -19.66 35.12
C THR A 301 -42.21 -20.80 34.82
N SER A 302 -41.88 -22.03 34.39
CA SER A 302 -40.63 -22.80 34.18
C SER A 302 -40.82 -23.73 32.93
N SER A 303 -39.89 -24.52 32.36
CA SER A 303 -38.84 -25.37 32.97
C SER A 303 -37.86 -25.98 31.92
N PHE A 304 -36.58 -26.13 32.30
CA PHE A 304 -35.55 -27.07 31.79
C PHE A 304 -35.06 -27.07 30.31
N GLU A 305 -33.72 -27.14 30.19
CA GLU A 305 -32.86 -27.66 29.10
C GLU A 305 -32.51 -26.84 27.83
N GLU A 306 -31.44 -27.32 27.19
CA GLU A 306 -30.66 -26.88 26.01
C GLU A 306 -30.11 -25.44 25.91
N ARG A 307 -28.78 -25.32 26.00
CA ARG A 307 -28.00 -24.08 25.73
C ARG A 307 -27.72 -23.88 24.23
N HIS A 308 -28.75 -23.73 23.40
CA HIS A 308 -28.53 -23.35 22.00
C HIS A 308 -28.25 -21.83 21.89
N ARG A 309 -26.98 -21.43 21.76
CA ARG A 309 -26.60 -20.03 21.46
C ARG A 309 -27.06 -19.67 20.05
N LEU A 310 -28.19 -18.99 19.93
CA LEU A 310 -28.73 -18.56 18.65
C LEU A 310 -27.79 -17.59 17.92
N ARG A 311 -27.76 -17.74 16.60
CA ARG A 311 -26.86 -17.07 15.67
C ARG A 311 -27.43 -15.69 15.33
N GLY A 312 -26.70 -14.63 15.66
CA GLY A 312 -27.06 -13.25 15.25
C GLY A 312 -27.04 -13.07 13.72
N PRO A 313 -27.64 -11.98 13.19
CA PRO A 313 -27.71 -11.73 11.75
C PRO A 313 -26.33 -11.66 11.07
N LEU A 314 -26.26 -12.14 9.83
CA LEU A 314 -25.02 -12.12 9.03
C LEU A 314 -24.61 -10.68 8.66
N PRO A 315 -23.31 -10.32 8.75
CA PRO A 315 -22.84 -8.96 8.48
C PRO A 315 -22.80 -8.65 6.98
N ARG A 316 -23.58 -7.65 6.53
CA ARG A 316 -23.79 -7.30 5.11
C ARG A 316 -22.53 -7.42 4.23
N PRO A 317 -22.63 -7.98 3.01
CA PRO A 317 -21.51 -8.09 2.08
C PRO A 317 -20.86 -6.75 1.71
N ALA A 318 -19.62 -6.82 1.23
CA ALA A 318 -18.94 -5.66 0.67
C ALA A 318 -19.55 -5.31 -0.70
N SER A 319 -20.06 -4.08 -0.84
CA SER A 319 -20.67 -3.60 -2.08
C SER A 319 -19.62 -3.27 -3.14
N LEU A 320 -19.77 -3.89 -4.31
CA LEU A 320 -19.01 -3.56 -5.51
C LEU A 320 -19.46 -2.19 -6.06
N ASN A 321 -18.54 -1.48 -6.73
CA ASN A 321 -18.74 -0.10 -7.16
C ASN A 321 -18.87 0.03 -8.70
N ALA A 322 -19.30 1.20 -9.16
CA ALA A 322 -19.56 1.45 -10.58
C ALA A 322 -18.36 1.22 -11.52
N PHE A 323 -17.12 1.32 -11.02
CA PHE A 323 -15.92 0.99 -11.81
C PHE A 323 -15.73 -0.52 -12.01
N ASP A 324 -16.17 -1.34 -11.04
CA ASP A 324 -16.09 -2.80 -11.11
C ASP A 324 -17.07 -3.31 -12.18
N ILE A 325 -18.30 -2.76 -12.20
CA ILE A 325 -19.34 -3.04 -13.20
C ILE A 325 -18.84 -2.80 -14.63
N ILE A 326 -18.09 -1.72 -14.88
CA ILE A 326 -17.58 -1.37 -16.21
C ILE A 326 -16.59 -2.44 -16.73
N SER A 327 -15.85 -3.11 -15.84
CA SER A 327 -14.91 -4.18 -16.22
C SER A 327 -15.59 -5.47 -16.71
N PHE A 328 -16.90 -5.62 -16.51
CA PHE A 328 -17.66 -6.83 -16.87
C PHE A 328 -18.33 -6.76 -18.26
N SER A 329 -18.22 -5.64 -18.98
CA SER A 329 -18.77 -5.52 -20.34
C SER A 329 -17.96 -6.33 -21.35
N ARG A 330 -18.63 -7.11 -22.21
CA ARG A 330 -17.98 -7.87 -23.30
C ARG A 330 -17.14 -7.00 -24.24
N GLY A 331 -17.48 -5.71 -24.40
CA GLY A 331 -16.71 -4.75 -25.20
C GLY A 331 -15.49 -4.13 -24.50
N PHE A 332 -15.36 -4.32 -23.18
CA PHE A 332 -14.23 -3.88 -22.36
C PHE A 332 -13.58 -5.04 -21.59
N ASN A 333 -13.79 -6.28 -22.05
CA ASN A 333 -13.24 -7.47 -21.41
C ASN A 333 -11.72 -7.57 -21.64
N LEU A 334 -10.94 -7.05 -20.70
CA LEU A 334 -9.49 -7.09 -20.72
C LEU A 334 -8.88 -8.48 -20.44
N SER A 335 -9.68 -9.55 -20.29
CA SER A 335 -9.15 -10.92 -20.16
C SER A 335 -8.36 -11.37 -21.39
N GLY A 336 -8.55 -10.73 -22.55
CA GLY A 336 -7.74 -10.94 -23.75
C GLY A 336 -6.47 -10.08 -23.84
N LEU A 337 -6.23 -9.18 -22.87
CA LEU A 337 -5.06 -8.30 -22.85
C LEU A 337 -3.94 -8.79 -21.90
N PHE A 338 -4.20 -9.85 -21.12
CA PHE A 338 -3.27 -10.43 -20.16
C PHE A 338 -3.22 -11.95 -20.33
N GLU A 339 -2.26 -12.47 -21.10
CA GLU A 339 -1.96 -13.90 -21.13
C GLU A 339 -1.20 -14.36 -19.87
N GLU A 340 -1.85 -14.30 -18.71
CA GLU A 340 -1.52 -15.17 -17.58
C GLU A 340 -2.72 -16.08 -17.29
N LYS A 341 -2.53 -17.40 -17.45
CA LYS A 341 -3.58 -18.42 -17.37
C LYS A 341 -4.03 -18.72 -15.94
N GLY A 342 -4.64 -17.74 -15.28
CA GLY A 342 -5.20 -17.86 -13.93
C GLY A 342 -6.40 -18.82 -13.84
N ASP A 343 -6.42 -19.67 -12.81
CA ASP A 343 -7.43 -20.72 -12.60
C ASP A 343 -8.68 -20.16 -11.90
N GLU A 344 -9.43 -19.28 -12.59
CA GLU A 344 -10.61 -18.58 -12.07
C GLU A 344 -11.80 -18.56 -13.03
N VAL A 345 -13.02 -18.79 -12.51
CA VAL A 345 -14.30 -18.68 -13.23
C VAL A 345 -15.18 -17.67 -12.51
N ARG A 346 -15.85 -16.77 -13.26
CA ARG A 346 -16.74 -15.73 -12.70
C ARG A 346 -18.06 -15.67 -13.47
N PHE A 347 -19.16 -15.43 -12.76
CA PHE A 347 -20.48 -15.17 -13.35
C PHE A 347 -21.34 -14.28 -12.43
N ILE A 348 -22.43 -13.75 -12.99
CA ILE A 348 -23.39 -12.88 -12.28
C ILE A 348 -24.72 -13.62 -12.18
N SER A 349 -25.38 -13.53 -11.02
CA SER A 349 -26.68 -14.16 -10.76
C SER A 349 -27.64 -13.17 -10.11
N SER A 350 -28.94 -13.34 -10.39
CA SER A 350 -30.04 -12.63 -9.72
C SER A 350 -30.72 -13.45 -8.61
N GLU A 351 -30.18 -14.62 -8.28
CA GLU A 351 -30.74 -15.54 -7.28
C GLU A 351 -30.32 -15.18 -5.85
N PRO A 352 -31.17 -15.42 -4.84
CA PRO A 352 -30.80 -15.28 -3.44
C PRO A 352 -29.59 -16.16 -3.10
N MET A 353 -28.66 -15.63 -2.30
CA MET A 353 -27.40 -16.31 -2.02
C MET A 353 -27.57 -17.71 -1.40
N SER A 354 -28.65 -17.93 -0.64
CA SER A 354 -29.02 -19.26 -0.14
C SER A 354 -29.16 -20.29 -1.27
N GLY A 355 -29.86 -19.96 -2.36
CA GLY A 355 -30.02 -20.84 -3.52
C GLY A 355 -28.69 -21.12 -4.23
N ILE A 356 -27.85 -20.10 -4.39
CA ILE A 356 -26.52 -20.24 -5.01
C ILE A 356 -25.61 -21.14 -4.16
N ILE A 357 -25.62 -20.98 -2.84
CA ILE A 357 -24.84 -21.81 -1.92
C ILE A 357 -25.34 -23.26 -1.93
N THR A 358 -26.66 -23.48 -1.89
CA THR A 358 -27.25 -24.82 -2.02
C THR A 358 -26.89 -25.46 -3.36
N LYS A 359 -26.88 -24.72 -4.47
CA LYS A 359 -26.52 -25.29 -5.77
C LYS A 359 -25.04 -25.67 -5.87
N LEU A 360 -24.15 -24.90 -5.24
CA LEU A 360 -22.74 -25.26 -5.09
C LEU A 360 -22.55 -26.54 -4.24
N GLU A 361 -23.39 -26.77 -3.23
CA GLU A 361 -23.40 -28.03 -2.47
C GLU A 361 -23.89 -29.22 -3.29
N GLU A 362 -24.97 -29.09 -4.06
CA GLU A 362 -25.46 -30.15 -4.94
C GLU A 362 -24.36 -30.62 -5.91
N ILE A 363 -23.69 -29.67 -6.57
CA ILE A 363 -22.59 -29.94 -7.51
C ILE A 363 -21.40 -30.62 -6.81
N ALA A 364 -21.08 -30.19 -5.59
CA ALA A 364 -20.00 -30.76 -4.78
C ALA A 364 -20.28 -32.21 -4.33
N ASN A 365 -21.51 -32.47 -3.85
CA ASN A 365 -21.94 -33.77 -3.35
C ASN A 365 -21.94 -34.84 -4.46
N VAL A 366 -22.32 -34.47 -5.69
CA VAL A 366 -22.31 -35.37 -6.87
C VAL A 366 -20.90 -35.90 -7.21
N LYS A 367 -19.83 -35.24 -6.77
CA LYS A 367 -18.43 -35.63 -7.03
C LYS A 367 -17.61 -35.99 -5.78
N SER A 368 -18.26 -36.16 -4.62
CA SER A 368 -17.60 -36.45 -3.34
C SER A 368 -16.60 -35.37 -2.91
N PHE A 369 -16.97 -34.09 -3.02
CA PHE A 369 -16.23 -33.00 -2.38
C PHE A 369 -16.76 -32.75 -0.97
N ALA A 370 -15.85 -32.65 0.00
CA ALA A 370 -16.18 -32.14 1.33
C ALA A 370 -16.42 -30.62 1.25
N VAL A 371 -17.58 -30.17 1.71
CA VAL A 371 -17.96 -28.75 1.69
C VAL A 371 -17.73 -28.10 3.05
N ARG A 372 -16.99 -26.99 3.07
CA ARG A 372 -16.89 -26.09 4.24
C ARG A 372 -17.46 -24.72 3.88
N LYS A 373 -18.47 -24.28 4.62
CA LYS A 373 -19.04 -22.93 4.54
C LYS A 373 -18.40 -22.03 5.59
N LYS A 374 -18.02 -20.81 5.22
CA LYS A 374 -17.74 -19.74 6.17
C LYS A 374 -18.14 -18.39 5.59
N ASP A 375 -19.07 -17.73 6.28
CA ASP A 375 -19.57 -16.39 5.95
C ASP A 375 -19.99 -16.30 4.46
N TRP A 376 -19.27 -15.53 3.66
CA TRP A 376 -19.53 -15.27 2.23
C TRP A 376 -18.73 -16.18 1.27
N ARG A 377 -18.14 -17.25 1.80
CA ARG A 377 -17.25 -18.19 1.10
C ARG A 377 -17.70 -19.65 1.26
N VAL A 378 -17.72 -20.38 0.15
CA VAL A 378 -17.85 -21.85 0.11
C VAL A 378 -16.51 -22.43 -0.34
N SER A 379 -15.98 -23.40 0.39
CA SER A 379 -14.76 -24.13 0.02
C SER A 379 -15.10 -25.60 -0.21
N LEU A 380 -14.66 -26.14 -1.35
CA LEU A 380 -14.84 -27.52 -1.77
C LEU A 380 -13.47 -28.20 -1.74
N GLU A 381 -13.35 -29.35 -1.07
CA GLU A 381 -12.11 -30.12 -0.96
C GLU A 381 -12.39 -31.56 -1.42
N GLY A 382 -11.78 -31.99 -2.53
CA GLY A 382 -12.04 -33.29 -3.13
C GLY A 382 -11.45 -34.43 -2.29
N THR A 383 -12.21 -35.50 -2.06
CA THR A 383 -11.73 -36.67 -1.30
C THR A 383 -10.86 -37.64 -2.13
N ARG A 384 -10.23 -37.15 -3.20
CA ARG A 384 -9.36 -37.91 -4.11
C ARG A 384 -8.01 -37.22 -4.19
N GLU A 385 -6.92 -37.96 -4.03
CA GLU A 385 -5.58 -37.40 -4.17
C GLU A 385 -5.17 -37.41 -5.66
N GLY A 386 -5.08 -36.21 -6.25
CA GLY A 386 -4.46 -36.01 -7.56
C GLY A 386 -2.93 -36.04 -7.48
N VAL A 387 -2.27 -35.86 -8.63
CA VAL A 387 -0.79 -35.87 -8.71
C VAL A 387 -0.17 -34.72 -7.89
N LYS A 388 -0.93 -33.63 -7.68
CA LYS A 388 -0.58 -32.51 -6.79
C LYS A 388 -1.45 -32.45 -5.51
N GLY A 389 -1.91 -33.60 -5.03
CA GLY A 389 -2.80 -33.71 -3.88
C GLY A 389 -4.26 -33.36 -4.19
N PRO A 390 -5.14 -33.27 -3.18
CA PRO A 390 -6.58 -33.09 -3.38
C PRO A 390 -6.95 -31.73 -3.97
N LEU A 391 -7.82 -31.75 -4.99
CA LEU A 391 -8.37 -30.55 -5.60
C LEU A 391 -9.16 -29.72 -4.60
N THR A 392 -8.67 -28.52 -4.32
CA THR A 392 -9.31 -27.56 -3.41
C THR A 392 -9.78 -26.34 -4.20
N ILE A 393 -11.08 -26.05 -4.13
CA ILE A 393 -11.76 -24.97 -4.84
C ILE A 393 -12.40 -24.02 -3.83
N CYS A 394 -12.45 -22.73 -4.17
CA CYS A 394 -13.00 -21.69 -3.31
C CYS A 394 -13.94 -20.79 -4.13
N ALA A 395 -15.22 -20.81 -3.79
CA ALA A 395 -16.22 -19.88 -4.31
C ALA A 395 -16.44 -18.74 -3.30
N GLU A 396 -16.39 -17.50 -3.76
CA GLU A 396 -16.66 -16.28 -2.98
C GLU A 396 -17.79 -15.51 -3.67
N ILE A 397 -18.75 -15.01 -2.89
CA ILE A 397 -19.97 -14.36 -3.39
C ILE A 397 -20.02 -12.91 -2.89
N PHE A 398 -20.18 -11.97 -3.83
CA PHE A 398 -20.17 -10.53 -3.58
C PHE A 398 -21.51 -9.90 -3.97
N GLU A 399 -22.03 -8.97 -3.18
CA GLU A 399 -23.27 -8.26 -3.49
C GLU A 399 -22.99 -7.09 -4.44
N LEU A 400 -23.74 -7.05 -5.55
CA LEU A 400 -23.68 -5.99 -6.56
C LEU A 400 -24.87 -5.03 -6.40
N THR A 401 -26.06 -5.59 -6.14
CA THR A 401 -27.27 -4.89 -5.69
C THR A 401 -28.06 -5.84 -4.77
N PRO A 402 -29.12 -5.37 -4.07
CA PRO A 402 -30.01 -6.25 -3.29
C PRO A 402 -30.73 -7.35 -4.09
N SER A 403 -30.56 -7.40 -5.43
CA SER A 403 -31.13 -8.39 -6.34
C SER A 403 -30.11 -8.97 -7.34
N LEU A 404 -28.82 -8.68 -7.18
CA LEU A 404 -27.73 -9.16 -8.05
C LEU A 404 -26.47 -9.45 -7.25
N VAL A 405 -25.87 -10.61 -7.48
CA VAL A 405 -24.60 -11.03 -6.88
C VAL A 405 -23.61 -11.52 -7.92
N VAL A 406 -22.32 -11.34 -7.64
CA VAL A 406 -21.20 -11.87 -8.44
C VAL A 406 -20.63 -13.09 -7.71
N VAL A 407 -20.49 -14.21 -8.41
CA VAL A 407 -19.84 -15.42 -7.90
C VAL A 407 -18.49 -15.58 -8.56
N GLU A 408 -17.45 -15.74 -7.75
CA GLU A 408 -16.06 -15.94 -8.17
C GLU A 408 -15.55 -17.27 -7.63
N VAL A 409 -15.21 -18.21 -8.53
CA VAL A 409 -14.72 -19.54 -8.20
C VAL A 409 -13.26 -19.66 -8.61
N LYS A 410 -12.38 -20.00 -7.67
CA LYS A 410 -10.93 -20.09 -7.88
C LYS A 410 -10.40 -21.45 -7.43
N LYS A 411 -9.38 -21.97 -8.12
CA LYS A 411 -8.55 -23.07 -7.57
C LYS A 411 -7.68 -22.56 -6.42
N LYS A 412 -7.44 -23.40 -5.41
CA LYS A 412 -6.53 -23.14 -4.27
C LYS A 412 -5.41 -24.18 -4.16
N ALA A 413 -5.69 -25.45 -4.46
CA ALA A 413 -4.72 -26.55 -4.49
C ALA A 413 -5.18 -27.65 -5.47
N GLY A 414 -4.32 -28.63 -5.74
CA GLY A 414 -4.57 -29.73 -6.69
C GLY A 414 -4.35 -29.35 -8.17
N ASP A 415 -4.66 -30.30 -9.05
CA ASP A 415 -4.29 -30.23 -10.46
C ASP A 415 -5.15 -29.28 -11.30
N LYS A 416 -4.55 -28.70 -12.35
CA LYS A 416 -5.24 -27.73 -13.22
C LYS A 416 -6.24 -28.43 -14.14
N GLU A 417 -5.88 -29.57 -14.72
CA GLU A 417 -6.77 -30.29 -15.65
C GLU A 417 -8.02 -30.80 -14.93
N GLU A 418 -7.91 -31.26 -13.68
CA GLU A 418 -9.05 -31.66 -12.85
C GLU A 418 -9.96 -30.46 -12.50
N TYR A 419 -9.38 -29.29 -12.21
CA TYR A 419 -10.13 -28.04 -12.01
C TYR A 419 -10.84 -27.57 -13.28
N ASP A 420 -10.16 -27.58 -14.42
CA ASP A 420 -10.73 -27.18 -15.70
C ASP A 420 -11.83 -28.17 -16.13
N ASP A 421 -11.71 -29.47 -15.85
CA ASP A 421 -12.74 -30.47 -16.11
C ASP A 421 -13.99 -30.26 -15.24
N PHE A 422 -13.80 -30.08 -13.92
CA PHE A 422 -14.88 -29.71 -12.99
C PHE A 422 -15.59 -28.42 -13.43
N CYS A 423 -14.81 -27.40 -13.81
CA CYS A 423 -15.36 -26.12 -14.25
C CYS A 423 -16.18 -26.23 -15.55
N ASN A 424 -15.76 -27.08 -16.48
CA ASN A 424 -16.40 -27.20 -17.79
C ASN A 424 -17.57 -28.19 -17.82
N LYS A 425 -17.49 -29.32 -17.11
CA LYS A 425 -18.51 -30.37 -17.12
C LYS A 425 -19.58 -30.23 -16.03
N GLU A 426 -19.22 -29.67 -14.87
CA GLU A 426 -20.08 -29.72 -13.68
C GLU A 426 -20.54 -28.31 -13.27
N LEU A 427 -19.59 -27.40 -13.02
CA LEU A 427 -19.89 -26.05 -12.53
C LEU A 427 -20.65 -25.21 -13.56
N LYS A 428 -20.14 -25.12 -14.80
CA LYS A 428 -20.80 -24.32 -15.86
C LYS A 428 -22.20 -24.85 -16.18
N PRO A 429 -22.44 -26.15 -16.44
CA PRO A 429 -23.79 -26.66 -16.69
C PRO A 429 -24.70 -26.57 -15.46
N GLY A 430 -24.21 -26.98 -14.28
CA GLY A 430 -24.99 -27.00 -13.04
C GLY A 430 -25.48 -25.62 -12.57
N MET A 431 -24.85 -24.53 -13.05
CA MET A 431 -25.22 -23.16 -12.71
C MET A 431 -25.77 -22.35 -13.90
N GLN A 432 -25.91 -22.92 -15.10
CA GLN A 432 -26.42 -22.22 -16.31
C GLN A 432 -27.75 -21.48 -16.06
N HIS A 433 -28.68 -22.11 -15.33
CA HIS A 433 -29.99 -21.53 -15.02
C HIS A 433 -29.92 -20.35 -14.02
N LEU A 434 -28.80 -20.16 -13.33
CA LEU A 434 -28.59 -19.09 -12.37
C LEU A 434 -27.84 -17.88 -12.99
N VAL A 435 -27.31 -18.01 -14.21
CA VAL A 435 -26.51 -16.95 -14.87
C VAL A 435 -27.42 -15.92 -15.52
N HIS A 436 -27.34 -14.67 -15.04
CA HIS A 436 -28.14 -13.56 -15.54
C HIS A 436 -27.66 -13.09 -16.93
N GLN A 437 -28.54 -13.08 -17.93
CA GLN A 437 -28.22 -12.67 -19.30
C GLN A 437 -28.83 -11.29 -19.62
N MET A 438 -27.99 -10.31 -19.97
CA MET A 438 -28.44 -9.00 -20.44
C MET A 438 -28.79 -9.03 -21.92
N ALA A 439 -29.99 -8.55 -22.29
CA ALA A 439 -30.40 -8.39 -23.67
C ALA A 439 -29.72 -7.16 -24.33
N PRO A 440 -29.37 -7.20 -25.63
CA PRO A 440 -28.81 -6.05 -26.34
C PRO A 440 -29.84 -4.93 -26.58
N VAL A 441 -29.42 -3.68 -26.43
CA VAL A 441 -30.23 -2.49 -26.79
C VAL A 441 -29.98 -2.13 -28.26
N PRO A 442 -31.02 -1.89 -29.09
CA PRO A 442 -30.84 -1.53 -30.49
C PRO A 442 -30.28 -0.11 -30.65
N ILE A 443 -29.39 0.08 -31.62
CA ILE A 443 -28.77 1.37 -31.95
C ILE A 443 -29.52 1.99 -33.13
N THR A 444 -30.06 3.20 -32.97
CA THR A 444 -30.61 4.00 -34.07
C THR A 444 -29.50 4.82 -34.77
N PRO A 445 -29.54 4.96 -36.10
CA PRO A 445 -28.53 5.74 -36.83
C PRO A 445 -28.78 7.25 -36.69
N THR A 446 -27.70 8.02 -36.55
CA THR A 446 -27.73 9.49 -36.59
C THR A 446 -27.98 10.00 -38.01
N ILE A 447 -28.95 10.90 -38.15
CA ILE A 447 -29.16 11.70 -39.37
C ILE A 447 -28.05 12.76 -39.47
N SER A 448 -27.63 13.06 -40.69
CA SER A 448 -26.60 14.06 -41.01
C SER A 448 -27.20 15.32 -41.64
N GLU A 449 -26.90 16.48 -41.04
CA GLU A 449 -26.69 17.77 -41.70
C GLU A 449 -25.73 18.62 -40.82
#